data_AF-A0A926XMJ9-F1
#
_entry.id   AF-A0A926XMJ9-F1
#
_cell.length_a   1.000
_cell.length_b   1.000
_cell.length_c   1.000
_cell.angle_alpha   90.00
_cell.angle_beta   90.00
_cell.angle_gamma   90.00
#
_symmetry.space_group_name_H-M   'P 1'
#
loop_
_entity.id
_entity.type
_entity.pdbx_description
1 polymer ?
#
loop_
_entity_poly.entity_id
_entity_poly.type
_entity_poly.pdbx_seq_one_letter_code
_entity_poly.pdbx_strand_id
1 'polypeptide(L)'
;MKSFQIGSLFSIAVSAALTVNPAFALPGERTEAVLTWMNANPTLQPTTGNSLTVRREDTPSRRFRFQASALPPGRISVPTTPGRIRSEKFEIVDIVNGVPMQRLEESLRAIYGLDIYNDYALASLLYSYPHADTLEQGRRQNLPSLGAQRGELREGKRFAYWVEVTYAEDGKPLNGQVTLLLKDDLEKLASELRDR
;
A
#
# COMPACT_ATOMS: atom_id res chain seq x y z
N MET A 1 -25.89 -58.30 35.37
CA MET A 1 -24.52 -57.75 35.32
C MET A 1 -24.30 -57.09 33.96
N LYS A 2 -23.96 -55.79 33.99
CA LYS A 2 -23.22 -54.97 33.00
C LYS A 2 -23.84 -54.83 31.58
N SER A 3 -24.64 -53.79 31.31
CA SER A 3 -24.27 -52.39 30.96
C SER A 3 -23.45 -52.27 29.66
N PHE A 4 -24.11 -51.93 28.55
CA PHE A 4 -23.47 -51.57 27.28
C PHE A 4 -23.35 -50.05 27.16
N GLN A 5 -22.21 -49.61 26.66
CA GLN A 5 -21.70 -48.24 26.70
C GLN A 5 -22.29 -47.30 25.63
N ILE A 6 -22.57 -46.07 26.08
CA ILE A 6 -22.05 -44.79 25.57
C ILE A 6 -21.96 -44.64 24.03
N GLY A 7 -22.99 -44.04 23.43
CA GLY A 7 -22.90 -43.38 22.13
C GLY A 7 -22.83 -41.86 22.33
N SER A 8 -21.64 -41.31 22.13
CA SER A 8 -21.32 -39.88 22.22
C SER A 8 -22.05 -39.09 21.13
N LEU A 9 -22.90 -38.14 21.53
CA LEU A 9 -23.48 -37.13 20.62
C LEU A 9 -22.48 -35.98 20.48
N PHE A 10 -21.66 -36.02 19.43
CA PHE A 10 -20.86 -34.89 18.99
C PHE A 10 -21.79 -33.82 18.40
N SER A 11 -22.16 -32.83 19.22
CA SER A 11 -22.77 -31.59 18.74
C SER A 11 -21.73 -30.80 17.95
N ILE A 12 -21.84 -30.83 16.63
CA ILE A 12 -21.06 -29.97 15.73
C ILE A 12 -21.60 -28.54 15.91
N ALA A 13 -20.86 -27.72 16.65
CA ALA A 13 -21.04 -26.29 16.65
C ALA A 13 -20.63 -25.76 15.27
N VAL A 14 -21.60 -25.40 14.44
CA VAL A 14 -21.37 -24.66 13.20
C VAL A 14 -20.98 -23.24 13.59
N SER A 15 -19.67 -22.99 13.68
CA SER A 15 -19.16 -21.61 13.72
C SER A 15 -19.41 -20.98 12.35
N ALA A 16 -20.39 -20.09 12.29
CA ALA A 16 -20.58 -19.19 11.15
C ALA A 16 -19.36 -18.27 11.06
N ALA A 17 -18.37 -18.65 10.25
CA ALA A 17 -17.32 -17.75 9.82
C ALA A 17 -17.97 -16.66 8.96
N LEU A 18 -17.99 -15.43 9.49
CA LEU A 18 -18.25 -14.23 8.69
C LEU A 18 -17.10 -14.10 7.68
N THR A 19 -17.23 -14.75 6.53
CA THR A 19 -16.41 -14.43 5.36
C THR A 19 -16.88 -13.08 4.83
N VAL A 20 -16.40 -11.99 5.45
CA VAL A 20 -16.39 -10.70 4.78
C VAL A 20 -15.42 -10.86 3.62
N ASN A 21 -15.96 -11.21 2.47
CA ASN A 21 -15.22 -11.19 1.22
C ASN A 21 -14.90 -9.71 0.97
N PRO A 22 -13.64 -9.24 1.00
CA PRO A 22 -13.34 -7.86 0.63
C PRO A 22 -13.50 -7.77 -0.89
N ALA A 23 -14.73 -7.54 -1.34
CA ALA A 23 -15.04 -7.28 -2.73
C ALA A 23 -14.46 -5.91 -3.14
N PHE A 24 -13.65 -5.93 -4.20
CA PHE A 24 -13.61 -4.92 -5.26
C PHE A 24 -13.39 -3.44 -4.86
N ALA A 25 -12.14 -3.10 -4.52
CA ALA A 25 -11.54 -1.83 -4.94
C ALA A 25 -10.04 -1.97 -5.09
N LEU A 26 -9.62 -1.83 -6.33
CA LEU A 26 -8.26 -1.89 -6.80
C LEU A 26 -8.18 -0.94 -8.00
N PRO A 27 -6.96 -0.51 -8.40
CA PRO A 27 -6.78 0.14 -9.68
C PRO A 27 -7.49 -0.62 -10.81
N GLY A 28 -8.21 0.10 -11.67
CA GLY A 28 -9.05 -0.44 -12.74
C GLY A 28 -10.54 -0.39 -12.45
N GLU A 29 -10.94 -0.30 -11.18
CA GLU A 29 -12.36 -0.23 -10.81
C GLU A 29 -12.98 1.15 -11.05
N ARG A 30 -14.32 1.19 -11.10
CA ARG A 30 -15.06 2.45 -11.21
C ARG A 30 -14.93 3.28 -9.94
N THR A 31 -14.90 4.60 -10.11
CA THR A 31 -14.83 5.55 -9.00
C THR A 31 -15.86 5.29 -7.91
N GLU A 32 -17.11 4.97 -8.28
CA GLU A 32 -18.19 4.74 -7.32
C GLU A 32 -17.96 3.47 -6.50
N ALA A 33 -17.47 2.40 -7.14
CA ALA A 33 -17.16 1.14 -6.47
C ALA A 33 -16.01 1.31 -5.46
N VAL A 34 -14.95 2.02 -5.87
CA VAL A 34 -13.83 2.33 -4.98
C VAL A 34 -14.28 3.20 -3.81
N LEU A 35 -15.13 4.20 -4.04
CA LEU A 35 -15.68 5.01 -2.97
C LEU A 35 -16.51 4.18 -1.97
N THR A 36 -17.39 3.29 -2.46
CA THR A 36 -18.18 2.40 -1.60
C THR A 36 -17.28 1.49 -0.76
N TRP A 37 -16.24 0.91 -1.36
CA TRP A 37 -15.28 0.09 -0.62
C TRP A 37 -14.50 0.90 0.41
N MET A 38 -14.01 2.10 0.06
CA MET A 38 -13.26 2.96 0.98
C MET A 38 -14.12 3.28 2.22
N ASN A 39 -15.41 3.56 2.02
CA ASN A 39 -16.38 3.81 3.08
C ASN A 39 -16.67 2.59 3.95
N ALA A 40 -16.61 1.39 3.38
CA ALA A 40 -16.82 0.13 4.09
C ALA A 40 -15.53 -0.46 4.72
N ASN A 41 -14.35 0.04 4.35
CA ASN A 41 -13.07 -0.53 4.78
C ASN A 41 -12.76 -0.16 6.25
N PRO A 42 -12.74 -1.14 7.17
CA PRO A 42 -12.54 -0.87 8.59
C PRO A 42 -11.11 -0.40 8.92
N THR A 43 -10.14 -0.68 8.07
CA THR A 43 -8.75 -0.25 8.24
C THR A 43 -8.57 1.22 7.89
N LEU A 44 -9.31 1.72 6.89
CA LEU A 44 -9.22 3.12 6.47
C LEU A 44 -9.89 4.07 7.48
N GLN A 45 -10.93 3.61 8.18
CA GLN A 45 -11.69 4.41 9.16
C GLN A 45 -12.03 5.81 8.64
N PRO A 46 -12.75 5.91 7.51
CA PRO A 46 -13.05 7.20 6.89
C PRO A 46 -13.87 8.09 7.83
N THR A 47 -13.43 9.33 8.00
CA THR A 47 -14.27 10.40 8.56
C THR A 47 -15.36 10.74 7.55
N THR A 48 -16.58 10.92 8.04
CA THR A 48 -17.81 11.10 7.24
C THR A 48 -17.60 11.94 5.97
N GLY A 49 -17.85 11.35 4.80
CA GLY A 49 -17.86 12.07 3.52
C GLY A 49 -17.68 11.19 2.29
N ASN A 50 -18.18 11.67 1.15
CA ASN A 50 -17.98 11.05 -0.17
C ASN A 50 -16.65 11.53 -0.79
N SER A 51 -15.52 11.13 -0.19
CA SER A 51 -14.19 11.56 -0.64
C SER A 51 -13.34 10.35 -1.04
N LEU A 52 -12.67 10.43 -2.20
CA LEU A 52 -11.59 9.49 -2.60
C LEU A 52 -10.29 9.76 -1.84
N THR A 53 -10.37 10.42 -0.69
CA THR A 53 -9.23 10.72 0.18
C THR A 53 -9.67 10.59 1.62
N VAL A 54 -8.92 9.79 2.38
CA VAL A 54 -9.06 9.63 3.82
C VAL A 54 -7.80 10.17 4.47
N ARG A 55 -7.96 11.02 5.49
CA ARG A 55 -6.84 11.56 6.27
C ARG A 55 -7.11 11.36 7.74
N ARG A 56 -6.12 10.83 8.46
CA ARG A 56 -6.11 10.70 9.92
C ARG A 56 -4.86 11.36 10.45
N GLU A 57 -5.03 12.14 11.50
CA GLU A 57 -3.96 12.90 12.13
C GLU A 57 -4.16 12.80 13.64
N ASP A 58 -3.37 11.94 14.27
CA ASP A 58 -3.38 11.79 15.73
C ASP A 58 -2.58 12.94 16.36
N THR A 59 -1.46 13.29 15.73
CA THR A 59 -0.57 14.41 16.09
C THR A 59 0.11 14.94 14.83
N PRO A 60 0.71 16.15 14.84
CA PRO A 60 1.49 16.64 13.69
C PRO A 60 2.60 15.67 13.24
N SER A 61 3.14 14.90 14.18
CA SER A 61 4.21 13.93 13.99
C SER A 61 3.73 12.52 13.63
N ARG A 62 2.40 12.26 13.65
CA ARG A 62 1.78 10.96 13.33
C ARG A 62 0.55 11.15 12.46
N ARG A 63 0.68 10.85 11.17
CA ARG A 63 -0.36 11.07 10.15
C ARG A 63 -0.48 9.86 9.24
N PHE A 64 -1.71 9.60 8.81
CA PHE A 64 -2.04 8.63 7.78
C PHE A 64 -2.88 9.31 6.71
N ARG A 65 -2.58 9.03 5.45
CA ARG A 65 -3.37 9.49 4.31
C ARG A 65 -3.56 8.34 3.35
N PHE A 66 -4.79 8.15 2.88
CA PHE A 66 -5.12 7.26 1.77
C PHE A 66 -5.80 8.08 0.67
N GLN A 67 -5.48 7.81 -0.59
CA GLN A 67 -6.05 8.51 -1.74
C GLN A 67 -6.21 7.55 -2.91
N ALA A 68 -7.41 7.53 -3.50
CA ALA A 68 -7.67 6.92 -4.80
C ALA A 68 -7.72 8.01 -5.88
N SER A 69 -7.16 7.73 -7.06
CA SER A 69 -7.04 8.70 -8.14
C SER A 69 -7.37 8.06 -9.49
N ALA A 70 -8.19 8.74 -10.29
CA ALA A 70 -8.41 8.42 -11.70
C ALA A 70 -7.29 8.95 -12.62
N LEU A 71 -6.37 9.76 -12.09
CA LEU A 71 -5.16 10.19 -12.79
C LEU A 71 -4.06 9.15 -12.60
N PRO A 72 -3.22 8.91 -13.63
CA PRO A 72 -2.07 8.03 -13.51
C PRO A 72 -1.04 8.61 -12.52
N PRO A 73 -0.23 7.75 -11.87
CA PRO A 73 0.83 8.20 -10.98
C PRO A 73 1.95 8.93 -11.74
N GLY A 74 2.72 9.74 -11.00
CA GLY A 74 3.81 10.55 -11.55
C GLY A 74 3.34 11.90 -12.10
N ARG A 75 3.94 12.34 -13.21
CA ARG A 75 3.56 13.59 -13.89
C ARG A 75 2.16 13.47 -14.48
N ILE A 76 1.38 14.56 -14.42
CA ILE A 76 -0.01 14.59 -14.90
C ILE A 76 -0.06 14.31 -16.40
N SER A 77 -0.87 13.33 -16.80
CA SER A 77 -1.20 13.04 -18.19
C SER A 77 -2.69 12.78 -18.37
N VAL A 78 -3.18 12.86 -19.61
CA VAL A 78 -4.58 12.56 -19.94
C VAL A 78 -4.88 11.09 -19.59
N PRO A 79 -5.93 10.80 -18.81
CA PRO A 79 -6.30 9.42 -18.49
C PRO A 79 -6.75 8.64 -19.72
N THR A 80 -6.24 7.42 -19.90
CA THR A 80 -6.66 6.52 -21.00
C THR A 80 -8.09 5.99 -20.81
N THR A 81 -8.55 5.91 -19.55
CA THR A 81 -9.86 5.36 -19.17
C THR A 81 -10.59 6.29 -18.20
N PRO A 82 -11.46 7.20 -18.68
CA PRO A 82 -12.22 8.10 -17.82
C PRO A 82 -13.12 7.33 -16.83
N GLY A 83 -13.24 7.85 -15.60
CA GLY A 83 -14.14 7.29 -14.59
C GLY A 83 -13.65 6.00 -13.90
N ARG A 84 -12.40 5.58 -14.14
CA ARG A 84 -11.77 4.46 -13.45
C ARG A 84 -10.58 4.93 -12.63
N ILE A 85 -10.40 4.33 -11.46
CA ILE A 85 -9.24 4.58 -10.60
C ILE A 85 -8.01 3.96 -11.27
N ARG A 86 -6.94 4.73 -11.40
CA ARG A 86 -5.66 4.28 -11.98
C ARG A 86 -4.61 3.99 -10.93
N SER A 87 -4.72 4.66 -9.78
CA SER A 87 -3.82 4.42 -8.66
C SER A 87 -4.49 4.65 -7.32
N GLU A 88 -4.05 3.89 -6.34
CA GLU A 88 -4.42 4.03 -4.93
C GLU A 88 -3.14 4.16 -4.11
N LYS A 89 -3.06 5.19 -3.28
CA LYS A 89 -1.86 5.54 -2.53
C LYS A 89 -2.17 5.67 -1.06
N PHE A 90 -1.35 5.06 -0.21
CA PHE A 90 -1.31 5.42 1.20
C PHE A 90 0.06 5.96 1.61
N GLU A 91 0.04 6.86 2.58
CA GLU A 91 1.21 7.50 3.16
C GLU A 91 1.10 7.46 4.68
N ILE A 92 2.21 7.13 5.32
CA ILE A 92 2.36 7.09 6.76
C ILE A 92 3.51 8.01 7.14
N VAL A 93 3.24 8.90 8.08
CA VAL A 93 4.25 9.72 8.74
C VAL A 93 4.22 9.35 10.22
N ASP A 94 5.35 8.95 10.78
CA ASP A 94 5.49 8.71 12.22
C ASP A 94 6.92 9.06 12.64
N ILE A 95 7.16 10.32 12.97
CA ILE A 95 8.50 10.81 13.33
C ILE A 95 8.98 10.18 14.65
N VAL A 96 8.06 9.78 15.52
CA VAL A 96 8.36 9.24 16.85
C VAL A 96 8.80 7.78 16.75
N ASN A 97 8.00 6.92 16.12
CA ASN A 97 8.31 5.48 16.04
C ASN A 97 9.08 5.10 14.76
N GLY A 98 8.99 5.93 13.73
CA GLY A 98 9.48 5.64 12.39
C GLY A 98 8.52 4.80 11.54
N VAL A 99 8.79 4.77 10.23
CA VAL A 99 8.01 4.08 9.21
C VAL A 99 8.94 3.20 8.35
N PRO A 100 9.46 2.09 8.89
CA PRO A 100 10.28 1.17 8.11
C PRO A 100 9.45 0.49 7.01
N MET A 101 10.13 -0.09 6.01
CA MET A 101 9.50 -0.83 4.90
C MET A 101 8.47 -1.86 5.40
N GLN A 102 8.83 -2.66 6.40
CA GLN A 102 7.94 -3.67 6.99
C GLN A 102 6.60 -3.08 7.46
N ARG A 103 6.59 -1.86 8.01
CA ARG A 103 5.35 -1.21 8.46
C ARG A 103 4.45 -0.84 7.30
N LEU A 104 5.02 -0.49 6.14
CA LEU A 104 4.27 -0.27 4.91
C LEU A 104 3.67 -1.58 4.39
N GLU A 105 4.42 -2.67 4.43
CA GLU A 105 3.96 -4.01 4.02
C GLU A 105 2.83 -4.55 4.90
N GLU A 106 2.92 -4.36 6.21
CA GLU A 106 1.86 -4.69 7.16
C GLU A 106 0.61 -3.84 6.89
N SER A 107 0.78 -2.55 6.58
CA SER A 107 -0.33 -1.66 6.24
C SER A 107 -0.98 -2.04 4.90
N LEU A 108 -0.18 -2.43 3.91
CA LEU A 108 -0.67 -2.95 2.63
C LEU A 108 -1.57 -4.18 2.85
N ARG A 109 -1.09 -5.14 3.65
CA ARG A 109 -1.86 -6.34 4.00
C ARG A 109 -3.14 -6.00 4.77
N ALA A 110 -3.10 -5.04 5.69
CA ALA A 110 -4.25 -4.63 6.48
C ALA A 110 -5.32 -3.91 5.64
N ILE A 111 -4.91 -3.10 4.65
CA ILE A 111 -5.84 -2.34 3.81
C ILE A 111 -6.48 -3.24 2.74
N TYR A 112 -5.67 -4.08 2.07
CA TYR A 112 -6.11 -4.81 0.87
C TYR A 112 -6.26 -6.33 1.06
N GLY A 113 -5.83 -6.87 2.20
CA GLY A 113 -5.87 -8.30 2.46
C GLY A 113 -4.69 -9.09 1.86
N LEU A 114 -4.78 -10.42 1.99
CA LEU A 114 -3.68 -11.33 1.69
C LEU A 114 -3.37 -11.43 0.19
N ASP A 115 -4.38 -11.36 -0.68
CA ASP A 115 -4.20 -11.53 -2.12
C ASP A 115 -3.30 -10.46 -2.73
N ILE A 116 -3.53 -9.21 -2.35
CA ILE A 116 -2.74 -8.06 -2.85
C ILE A 116 -1.37 -8.01 -2.18
N TYR A 117 -1.28 -8.37 -0.91
CA TYR A 117 0.01 -8.53 -0.24
C TYR A 117 0.88 -9.60 -0.93
N ASN A 118 0.30 -10.73 -1.31
CA ASN A 118 1.03 -11.79 -2.02
C ASN A 118 1.45 -11.35 -3.44
N ASP A 119 0.60 -10.61 -4.16
CA ASP A 119 0.96 -10.04 -5.47
C ASP A 119 2.14 -9.07 -5.35
N TYR A 120 2.17 -8.24 -4.31
CA TYR A 120 3.31 -7.37 -3.98
C TYR A 120 4.57 -8.17 -3.58
N ALA A 121 4.43 -9.15 -2.68
CA ALA A 121 5.57 -9.90 -2.15
C ALA A 121 6.28 -10.73 -3.24
N LEU A 122 5.53 -11.18 -4.24
CA LEU A 122 6.04 -11.90 -5.41
C LEU A 122 6.39 -10.97 -6.59
N ALA A 123 6.21 -9.65 -6.44
CA ALA A 123 6.47 -8.69 -7.50
C ALA A 123 7.97 -8.58 -7.79
N SER A 124 8.30 -8.50 -9.07
CA SER A 124 9.68 -8.35 -9.55
C SER A 124 10.13 -6.91 -9.41
N LEU A 125 11.31 -6.67 -8.83
CA LEU A 125 11.91 -5.33 -8.77
C LEU A 125 12.33 -4.88 -10.17
N LEU A 126 11.77 -3.76 -10.65
CA LEU A 126 12.09 -3.18 -11.95
C LEU A 126 13.08 -2.02 -11.85
N TYR A 127 12.95 -1.22 -10.79
CA TYR A 127 13.79 -0.06 -10.58
C TYR A 127 13.87 0.26 -9.08
N SER A 128 15.04 0.67 -8.63
CA SER A 128 15.24 1.19 -7.27
C SER A 128 16.13 2.41 -7.33
N TYR A 129 15.88 3.34 -6.42
CA TYR A 129 16.68 4.56 -6.28
C TYR A 129 16.88 4.92 -4.80
N PRO A 130 17.95 5.66 -4.49
CA PRO A 130 19.08 5.92 -5.38
C PRO A 130 19.88 4.62 -5.63
N HIS A 131 20.70 4.61 -6.69
CA HIS A 131 21.58 3.46 -6.95
C HIS A 131 22.57 3.25 -5.80
N ALA A 132 23.03 2.01 -5.61
CA ALA A 132 23.96 1.66 -4.52
C ALA A 132 25.23 2.51 -4.53
N ASP A 133 25.76 2.82 -5.71
CA ASP A 133 26.94 3.69 -5.87
C ASP A 133 26.70 5.12 -5.35
N THR A 134 25.49 5.65 -5.52
CA THR A 134 25.09 6.96 -5.00
C THR A 134 25.00 6.96 -3.47
N LEU A 135 24.52 5.86 -2.87
CA LEU A 135 24.52 5.71 -1.41
C LEU A 135 25.94 5.68 -0.85
N GLU A 136 26.84 4.90 -1.47
CA GLU A 136 28.24 4.84 -1.06
C GLU A 136 28.97 6.16 -1.29
N GLN A 137 28.65 6.87 -2.37
CA GLN A 137 29.15 8.23 -2.59
C GLN A 137 28.66 9.18 -1.50
N GLY A 138 27.36 9.18 -1.17
CA GLY A 138 26.81 10.00 -0.10
C GLY A 138 27.47 9.74 1.24
N ARG A 139 27.73 8.46 1.56
CA ARG A 139 28.47 8.08 2.77
C ARG A 139 29.92 8.59 2.76
N ARG A 140 30.64 8.44 1.64
CA ARG A 140 32.04 8.91 1.51
C ARG A 140 32.17 10.42 1.56
N GLN A 141 31.20 11.14 1.01
CA GLN A 141 31.20 12.61 0.92
C GLN A 141 30.49 13.28 2.11
N ASN A 142 30.00 12.50 3.08
CA ASN A 142 29.20 12.98 4.21
C ASN A 142 27.99 13.82 3.76
N LEU A 143 27.32 13.36 2.70
CA LEU A 143 26.12 13.94 2.11
C LEU A 143 24.93 12.98 2.33
N PRO A 144 24.38 12.89 3.55
CA PRO A 144 23.30 11.96 3.88
C PRO A 144 22.02 12.22 3.07
N SER A 145 21.83 13.46 2.58
CA SER A 145 20.73 13.84 1.70
C SER A 145 20.65 13.02 0.41
N LEU A 146 21.79 12.52 -0.12
CA LEU A 146 21.83 11.68 -1.32
C LEU A 146 21.14 10.32 -1.15
N GLY A 147 20.93 9.88 0.09
CA GLY A 147 20.27 8.62 0.44
C GLY A 147 18.99 8.79 1.26
N ALA A 148 18.51 10.03 1.40
CA ALA A 148 17.39 10.37 2.26
C ALA A 148 16.09 9.77 1.74
N GLN A 149 15.82 9.81 0.44
CA GLN A 149 14.65 9.17 -0.15
C GLN A 149 15.05 7.90 -0.87
N ARG A 150 14.45 6.76 -0.49
CA ARG A 150 14.68 5.48 -1.16
C ARG A 150 13.37 4.94 -1.69
N GLY A 151 13.37 4.48 -2.92
CA GLY A 151 12.17 3.97 -3.55
C GLY A 151 12.41 2.73 -4.40
N GLU A 152 11.36 1.95 -4.55
CA GLU A 152 11.31 0.72 -5.33
C GLU A 152 10.06 0.71 -6.20
N LEU A 153 10.25 0.41 -7.48
CA LEU A 153 9.19 0.14 -8.43
C LEU A 153 9.19 -1.36 -8.73
N ARG A 154 8.08 -2.02 -8.45
CA ARG A 154 7.92 -3.47 -8.55
C ARG A 154 6.73 -3.81 -9.45
N GLU A 155 6.87 -4.86 -10.23
CA GLU A 155 5.80 -5.39 -11.11
C GLU A 155 5.28 -6.72 -10.57
N GLY A 156 4.02 -6.70 -10.12
CA GLY A 156 3.27 -7.90 -9.73
C GLY A 156 2.55 -8.53 -10.91
N LYS A 157 1.82 -9.61 -10.61
CA LYS A 157 0.97 -10.28 -11.61
C LYS A 157 -0.27 -9.45 -11.90
N ARG A 158 -0.86 -8.80 -10.89
CA ARG A 158 -2.11 -8.02 -11.01
C ARG A 158 -1.83 -6.53 -11.15
N PHE A 159 -0.96 -5.99 -10.30
CA PHE A 159 -0.66 -4.56 -10.25
C PHE A 159 0.83 -4.29 -10.28
N ALA A 160 1.18 -3.02 -10.47
CA ALA A 160 2.49 -2.54 -10.12
C ALA A 160 2.45 -1.76 -8.81
N TYR A 161 3.60 -1.70 -8.15
CA TYR A 161 3.77 -1.15 -6.82
C TYR A 161 4.94 -0.19 -6.82
N TRP A 162 4.70 1.02 -6.34
CA TRP A 162 5.74 2.00 -6.11
C TRP A 162 5.80 2.32 -4.62
N VAL A 163 6.89 1.93 -3.98
CA VAL A 163 7.11 2.10 -2.54
C VAL A 163 8.24 3.09 -2.33
N GLU A 164 8.06 4.01 -1.39
CA GLU A 164 9.09 4.97 -1.00
C GLU A 164 9.17 5.11 0.51
N VAL A 165 10.38 5.30 1.02
CA VAL A 165 10.68 5.61 2.42
C VAL A 165 11.65 6.78 2.46
N THR A 166 11.34 7.80 3.27
CA THR A 166 12.29 8.88 3.56
C THR A 166 12.93 8.66 4.92
N TYR A 167 14.24 8.80 4.96
CA TYR A 167 15.10 8.65 6.11
C TYR A 167 15.62 10.02 6.57
N ALA A 168 15.73 10.20 7.88
CA ALA A 168 16.50 11.26 8.49
C ALA A 168 18.00 11.05 8.29
N GLU A 169 18.80 12.06 8.62
CA GLU A 169 20.26 12.00 8.56
C GLU A 169 20.85 10.92 9.47
N ASP A 170 20.19 10.63 10.59
CA ASP A 170 20.55 9.55 11.53
C ASP A 170 20.13 8.15 11.03
N GLY A 171 19.55 8.05 9.84
CA GLY A 171 19.07 6.81 9.24
C GLY A 171 17.70 6.34 9.73
N LYS A 172 16.97 7.13 10.53
CA LYS A 172 15.62 6.80 10.97
C LYS A 172 14.60 7.00 9.84
N PRO A 173 13.75 6.01 9.51
CA PRO A 173 12.71 6.19 8.49
C PRO A 173 11.57 7.05 9.04
N LEU A 174 11.38 8.28 8.56
CA LEU A 174 10.40 9.23 9.10
C LEU A 174 9.02 9.08 8.47
N ASN A 175 8.98 8.80 7.17
CA ASN A 175 7.76 8.61 6.41
C ASN A 175 7.94 7.49 5.39
N GLY A 176 6.81 7.01 4.90
CA GLY A 176 6.79 6.11 3.77
C GLY A 176 5.45 6.13 3.05
N GLN A 177 5.46 5.72 1.80
CA GLN A 177 4.27 5.64 0.97
C GLN A 177 4.32 4.42 0.07
N VAL A 178 3.13 3.92 -0.25
CA VAL A 178 2.94 2.85 -1.24
C VAL A 178 1.85 3.30 -2.20
N THR A 179 2.14 3.20 -3.49
CA THR A 179 1.20 3.43 -4.58
C THR A 179 0.98 2.11 -5.31
N LEU A 180 -0.28 1.68 -5.37
CA LEU A 180 -0.74 0.60 -6.22
C LEU A 180 -1.23 1.23 -7.51
N LEU A 181 -0.83 0.71 -8.65
CA LEU A 181 -1.19 1.28 -9.95
C LEU A 181 -1.51 0.19 -10.97
N LEU A 182 -2.27 0.58 -11.99
CA LEU A 182 -2.47 -0.23 -13.19
C LEU A 182 -1.13 -0.46 -13.89
N LYS A 183 -0.94 -1.68 -14.41
CA LYS A 183 0.27 -2.03 -15.16
C LYS A 183 0.46 -1.18 -16.41
N ASP A 184 -0.63 -0.71 -17.02
CA ASP A 184 -0.59 0.19 -18.18
C ASP A 184 0.14 1.51 -17.88
N ASP A 185 0.21 1.93 -16.61
CA ASP A 185 0.93 3.15 -16.19
C ASP A 185 2.40 2.90 -15.82
N LEU A 186 2.82 1.63 -15.80
CA LEU A 186 4.12 1.23 -15.28
C LEU A 186 5.29 1.77 -16.11
N GLU A 187 5.23 1.62 -17.44
CA GLU A 187 6.31 2.04 -18.34
C GLU A 187 6.52 3.56 -18.29
N LYS A 188 5.42 4.31 -18.27
CA LYS A 188 5.43 5.77 -18.07
C LYS A 188 6.12 6.12 -16.75
N LEU A 189 5.66 5.53 -15.64
CA LEU A 189 6.21 5.84 -14.31
C LEU A 189 7.69 5.44 -14.21
N ALA A 190 8.07 4.28 -14.75
CA ALA A 190 9.46 3.83 -14.77
C ALA A 190 10.37 4.82 -15.50
N SER A 191 9.93 5.36 -16.64
CA SER A 191 10.67 6.37 -17.40
C SER A 191 10.83 7.66 -16.60
N GLU A 192 9.76 8.15 -15.99
CA GLU A 192 9.79 9.36 -15.16
C GLU A 192 10.69 9.24 -13.92
N LEU A 193 10.76 8.05 -13.32
CA LEU A 193 11.62 7.79 -12.15
C LEU A 193 13.11 7.66 -12.52
N ARG A 194 13.43 7.28 -13.76
CA ARG A 194 14.81 7.23 -14.28
C ARG A 194 15.34 8.62 -14.62
N ASP A 195 14.46 9.53 -15.02
CA ASP A 195 14.79 10.92 -15.37
C ASP A 195 14.82 11.86 -14.15
N ARG A 196 14.73 11.32 -12.93
CA ARG A 196 14.59 12.07 -11.68
C ARG A 196 15.92 12.55 -11.11
#